data_AF-D8M2Y9-F1
#
_entry.id   AF-D8M2Y9-F1
#
_cell.length_a   1.000
_cell.length_b   1.000
_cell.length_c   1.000
_cell.angle_alpha   90.00
_cell.angle_beta   90.00
_cell.angle_gamma   90.00
#
_symmetry.space_group_name_H-M   'P 1'
#
loop_
_entity.id
_entity.type
_entity.pdbx_description
1 polymer ?
#
loop_
_entity_poly.entity_id
_entity_poly.type
_entity_poly.pdbx_seq_one_letter_code
_entity_poly.pdbx_strand_id
1 'polypeptide(L)'
;MSRPVPAFHALFSSETAPNCRNAKEIEASFCGVSLLDELLSEALPFVSISLIPGPTDAVSSLVPQQPLHPSLLPRSARFSSLERATNPFHALIQNRDVLGTAGQNIQDILRQIAPPLSVLDVMALTLQWGVLFPTTPNTCPGFPLTTHDPFIVRTVPDVAAVVRELGNGGGCGFGDAEQLRDGV
;
A
#
# COMPACT_ATOMS: atom_id res chain seq x y z
N MET A 1 3.66 43.50 12.69
CA MET A 1 2.91 43.71 11.44
C MET A 1 2.92 42.40 10.66
N SER A 2 1.85 41.62 10.78
CA SER A 2 1.68 40.29 10.21
C SER A 2 1.22 40.40 8.75
N ARG A 3 1.97 39.84 7.80
CA ARG A 3 1.51 39.70 6.41
C ARG A 3 0.62 38.45 6.31
N PRO A 4 -0.56 38.52 5.68
CA PRO A 4 -1.42 37.35 5.49
C PRO A 4 -0.78 36.39 4.49
N VAL A 5 -0.81 35.09 4.80
CA VAL A 5 -0.49 34.00 3.87
C VAL A 5 -1.61 33.92 2.85
N PRO A 6 -1.35 33.93 1.53
CA PRO A 6 -2.42 33.82 0.55
C PRO A 6 -3.06 32.43 0.64
N ALA A 7 -4.39 32.40 0.61
CA ALA A 7 -5.16 31.17 0.53
C ALA A 7 -4.79 30.39 -0.73
N PHE A 8 -4.62 29.07 -0.59
CA PHE A 8 -4.20 28.10 -1.61
C PHE A 8 -5.17 27.98 -2.82
N HIS A 9 -6.18 28.85 -2.91
CA HIS A 9 -7.31 28.77 -3.84
C HIS A 9 -7.05 29.44 -5.21
N ALA A 10 -5.85 29.99 -5.45
CA ALA A 10 -5.59 30.85 -6.61
C ALA A 10 -4.38 30.40 -7.48
N LEU A 11 -4.17 29.09 -7.65
CA LEU A 11 -3.12 28.56 -8.53
C LEU A 11 -3.63 27.78 -9.74
N PHE A 12 -4.91 27.90 -10.07
CA PHE A 12 -5.47 27.43 -11.35
C PHE A 12 -5.92 28.62 -12.20
N SER A 13 -5.00 29.53 -12.50
CA SER A 13 -5.15 30.36 -13.70
C SER A 13 -4.68 29.52 -14.89
N SER A 14 -5.65 29.12 -15.70
CA SER A 14 -5.48 28.52 -17.00
C SER A 14 -4.58 29.40 -17.85
N GLU A 15 -3.39 28.91 -18.23
CA GLU A 15 -2.81 29.10 -19.56
C GLU A 15 -1.47 28.39 -19.70
N THR A 16 -1.40 27.52 -20.72
CA THR A 16 -0.20 26.96 -21.39
C THR A 16 0.53 25.75 -20.76
N ALA A 17 0.08 24.52 -21.10
CA ALA A 17 0.94 23.34 -21.30
C ALA A 17 0.15 22.23 -22.07
N PRO A 18 0.82 21.35 -22.85
CA PRO A 18 0.20 20.60 -23.94
C PRO A 18 -0.51 19.33 -23.46
N ASN A 19 -1.70 19.09 -24.02
CA ASN A 19 -2.44 17.80 -24.05
C ASN A 19 -2.88 17.22 -22.68
N CYS A 20 -3.58 17.99 -21.85
CA CYS A 20 -4.26 17.48 -20.66
C CYS A 20 -5.58 16.78 -21.06
N ARG A 21 -5.54 15.50 -21.42
CA ARG A 21 -6.76 14.69 -21.64
C ARG A 21 -7.60 14.48 -20.34
N ASN A 22 -7.06 14.83 -19.16
CA ASN A 22 -7.49 14.23 -17.88
C ASN A 22 -7.80 15.25 -16.75
N ALA A 23 -8.29 16.47 -17.04
CA ALA A 23 -8.62 17.44 -15.98
C ALA A 23 -9.65 16.89 -14.96
N LYS A 24 -10.66 16.16 -15.44
CA LYS A 24 -11.68 15.51 -14.59
C LYS A 24 -11.13 14.38 -13.73
N GLU A 25 -10.15 13.65 -14.23
CA GLU A 25 -9.54 12.52 -13.50
C GLU A 25 -8.63 13.04 -12.38
N ILE A 26 -7.85 14.09 -12.65
CA ILE A 26 -7.02 14.77 -11.64
C ILE A 26 -7.89 15.34 -10.52
N GLU A 27 -9.01 15.97 -10.89
CA GLU A 27 -9.98 16.50 -9.92
C GLU A 27 -10.61 15.38 -9.08
N ALA A 28 -10.97 14.25 -9.71
CA ALA A 28 -11.50 13.08 -9.00
C ALA A 28 -10.48 12.47 -8.04
N SER A 29 -9.22 12.32 -8.44
CA SER A 29 -8.14 11.84 -7.58
C SER A 29 -7.88 12.78 -6.41
N PHE A 30 -7.86 14.09 -6.65
CA PHE A 30 -7.71 15.09 -5.59
C PHE A 30 -8.87 15.05 -4.60
N CYS A 31 -10.10 14.91 -5.10
CA CYS A 31 -11.30 14.75 -4.28
C CYS A 31 -11.22 13.48 -3.41
N GLY A 32 -10.77 12.36 -3.98
CA GLY A 32 -10.58 11.10 -3.26
C GLY A 32 -9.57 11.22 -2.11
N VAL A 33 -8.42 11.84 -2.37
CA VAL A 33 -7.39 12.07 -1.33
C VAL A 33 -7.91 13.02 -0.24
N SER A 34 -8.66 14.06 -0.62
CA SER A 34 -9.24 15.01 0.33
C SER A 34 -10.29 14.35 1.25
N LEU A 35 -11.13 13.48 0.70
CA LEU A 35 -12.10 12.69 1.47
C LEU A 35 -11.40 11.72 2.42
N LEU A 36 -10.35 11.04 1.95
CA LEU A 36 -9.55 10.16 2.80
C LEU A 36 -8.93 10.93 3.97
N ASP A 37 -8.37 12.11 3.74
CA ASP A 37 -7.77 12.95 4.80
C ASP A 37 -8.81 13.38 5.84
N GLU A 38 -10.04 13.68 5.40
CA GLU A 38 -11.16 14.00 6.28
C GLU A 38 -11.57 12.79 7.15
N LEU A 39 -11.77 11.62 6.55
CA LEU A 39 -12.11 10.39 7.27
C LEU A 39 -11.03 9.99 8.27
N LEU A 40 -9.76 10.08 7.87
CA LEU A 40 -8.63 9.80 8.77
C LEU A 40 -8.61 10.80 9.93
N SER A 41 -8.84 12.09 9.66
CA SER A 41 -8.85 13.11 10.72
C SER A 41 -9.95 12.89 11.77
N GLU A 42 -11.07 12.26 11.40
CA GLU A 42 -12.15 11.89 12.31
C GLU A 42 -11.82 10.63 13.12
N ALA A 43 -11.15 9.64 12.51
CA ALA A 43 -10.85 8.35 13.15
C ALA A 43 -9.59 8.37 14.04
N LEU A 44 -8.54 9.10 13.64
CA LEU A 44 -7.22 9.13 14.30
C LEU A 44 -7.21 9.58 15.77
N PRO A 45 -8.14 10.42 16.26
CA PRO A 45 -8.27 10.70 17.69
C PRO A 45 -8.65 9.47 18.53
N PHE A 46 -9.29 8.47 17.92
CA PHE A 46 -9.81 7.29 18.62
C PHE A 46 -8.97 6.03 18.38
N VAL A 47 -8.33 5.92 17.22
CA VAL A 47 -7.62 4.70 16.80
C VAL A 47 -6.29 5.05 16.12
N SER A 48 -5.26 4.26 16.39
CA SER A 48 -3.99 4.30 15.65
C SER A 48 -4.13 3.56 14.31
N ILE A 49 -3.80 4.23 13.21
CA ILE A 49 -3.97 3.72 11.85
C ILE A 49 -2.62 3.71 11.14
N SER A 50 -2.24 2.57 10.57
CA SER A 50 -1.08 2.45 9.69
C SER A 50 -1.55 2.40 8.23
N LEU A 51 -1.14 3.38 7.43
CA LEU A 51 -1.52 3.54 6.03
C LEU A 51 -0.43 2.99 5.11
N ILE A 52 -0.76 1.97 4.33
CA ILE A 52 0.13 1.29 3.39
C ILE A 52 -0.23 1.75 1.96
N PRO A 53 0.74 2.15 1.13
CA PRO A 53 0.48 2.56 -0.24
C PRO A 53 0.13 1.36 -1.14
N GLY A 54 -0.78 1.60 -2.08
CA GLY A 54 -1.15 0.70 -3.16
C GLY A 54 -0.47 1.01 -4.50
N PRO A 55 -0.80 0.24 -5.56
CA PRO A 55 -0.20 0.43 -6.89
C PRO A 55 -0.71 1.67 -7.63
N THR A 56 -1.92 2.11 -7.32
CA THR A 56 -2.61 3.25 -7.95
C THR A 56 -2.38 4.57 -7.21
N ASP A 57 -1.65 4.54 -6.10
CA ASP A 57 -1.41 5.71 -5.27
C ASP A 57 -0.33 6.61 -5.88
N ALA A 58 -0.32 7.88 -5.45
CA ALA A 58 0.67 8.88 -5.86
C ALA A 58 2.06 8.66 -5.21
N VAL A 59 2.57 7.44 -5.32
CA VAL A 59 3.91 7.02 -4.89
C VAL A 59 4.62 6.28 -6.03
N SER A 60 5.88 5.92 -5.81
CA SER A 60 6.60 5.05 -6.74
C SER A 60 5.85 3.73 -6.94
N SER A 61 5.67 3.33 -8.19
CA SER A 61 5.18 1.98 -8.53
C SER A 61 6.24 0.91 -8.27
N LEU A 62 7.51 1.29 -8.06
CA LEU A 62 8.59 0.35 -7.72
C LEU A 62 8.45 -0.16 -6.29
N VAL A 63 8.60 -1.46 -6.07
CA VAL A 63 8.74 -2.04 -4.73
C VAL A 63 10.20 -2.00 -4.25
N PRO A 64 10.47 -1.76 -2.95
CA PRO A 64 9.54 -1.36 -1.89
C PRO A 64 8.96 0.05 -2.12
N GLN A 65 7.64 0.17 -2.04
CA GLN A 65 6.96 1.46 -2.20
C GLN A 65 7.18 2.32 -0.96
N GLN A 66 7.55 3.59 -1.20
CA GLN A 66 7.76 4.56 -0.14
C GLN A 66 6.45 5.02 0.49
N PRO A 67 6.45 5.47 1.76
CA PRO A 67 5.24 5.95 2.41
C PRO A 67 4.66 7.18 1.72
N LEU A 68 3.36 7.38 1.88
CA LEU A 68 2.68 8.55 1.34
C LEU A 68 3.27 9.85 1.92
N HIS A 69 3.50 10.81 1.03
CA HIS A 69 4.03 12.11 1.41
C HIS A 69 3.00 12.87 2.26
N PRO A 70 3.39 13.53 3.37
CA PRO A 70 2.42 14.14 4.28
C PRO A 70 1.67 15.34 3.67
N SER A 71 2.16 15.90 2.55
CA SER A 71 1.42 16.95 1.83
C SER A 71 0.11 16.47 1.20
N LEU A 72 -0.04 15.16 0.98
CA LEU A 72 -1.30 14.58 0.50
C LEU A 72 -2.37 14.55 1.61
N LEU A 73 -1.93 14.58 2.86
CA LEU A 73 -2.74 14.33 4.05
C LEU A 73 -2.58 15.47 5.08
N PRO A 74 -2.89 16.73 4.72
CA PRO A 74 -2.56 17.88 5.56
C PRO A 74 -3.27 17.92 6.91
N ARG A 75 -4.49 17.37 7.02
CA ARG A 75 -5.24 17.33 8.29
C ARG A 75 -4.75 16.17 9.15
N SER A 76 -4.67 14.98 8.57
CA SER A 76 -4.35 13.74 9.29
C SER A 76 -2.87 13.60 9.65
N ALA A 77 -1.94 14.21 8.89
CA ALA A 77 -0.50 14.20 9.18
C ALA A 77 -0.12 14.91 10.49
N ARG A 78 -1.05 15.65 11.11
CA ARG A 78 -0.86 16.33 12.40
C ARG A 78 -0.98 15.37 13.59
N PHE A 79 -1.62 14.21 13.41
CA PHE A 79 -1.82 13.23 14.48
C PHE A 79 -0.63 12.27 14.55
N SER A 80 -0.14 12.04 15.77
CA SER A 80 0.89 11.02 16.04
C SER A 80 0.36 9.59 15.87
N SER A 81 -0.97 9.41 15.91
CA SER A 81 -1.65 8.12 15.74
C SER A 81 -1.62 7.61 14.30
N LEU A 82 -1.25 8.44 13.32
CA LEU A 82 -1.14 8.05 11.92
C LEU A 82 0.28 7.62 11.60
N GLU A 83 0.45 6.34 11.33
CA GLU A 83 1.69 5.81 10.77
C GLU A 83 1.55 5.72 9.25
N ARG A 84 2.52 6.27 8.53
CA ARG A 84 2.61 6.11 7.07
C ARG A 84 3.66 5.06 6.81
N ALA A 85 3.21 3.86 6.45
CA ALA A 85 4.01 2.68 6.29
C ALA A 85 4.54 2.55 4.85
N THR A 86 5.59 1.74 4.69
CA THR A 86 6.04 1.24 3.39
C THR A 86 5.20 0.05 2.94
N ASN A 87 5.26 -0.28 1.66
CA ASN A 87 4.82 -1.57 1.14
C ASN A 87 6.03 -2.32 0.59
N PRO A 88 6.38 -3.52 1.10
CA PRO A 88 5.70 -4.29 2.15
C PRO A 88 5.75 -3.64 3.54
N PHE A 89 4.74 -3.94 4.35
CA PHE A 89 4.60 -3.50 5.74
C PHE A 89 5.01 -4.62 6.68
N HIS A 90 5.80 -4.28 7.70
CA HIS A 90 6.27 -5.20 8.73
C HIS A 90 6.22 -4.50 10.08
N ALA A 91 5.52 -5.08 11.05
CA ALA A 91 5.42 -4.50 12.39
C ALA A 91 5.18 -5.57 13.46
N LEU A 92 5.69 -5.31 14.66
CA LEU A 92 5.42 -6.10 15.85
C LEU A 92 4.25 -5.48 16.61
N ILE A 93 3.07 -6.11 16.52
CA ILE A 93 1.84 -5.64 17.16
C ILE A 93 1.51 -6.60 18.30
N GLN A 94 1.52 -6.11 19.54
CA GLN A 94 1.21 -6.93 20.73
C GLN A 94 2.02 -8.26 20.80
N ASN A 95 3.33 -8.19 20.53
CA ASN A 95 4.23 -9.36 20.46
C ASN A 95 3.88 -10.38 19.37
N ARG A 96 3.14 -9.98 18.33
CA ARG A 96 2.92 -10.76 17.13
C ARG A 96 3.62 -10.11 15.95
N ASP A 97 4.32 -10.92 15.17
CA ASP A 97 4.96 -10.48 13.95
C ASP A 97 3.93 -10.40 12.81
N VAL A 98 3.64 -9.20 12.33
CA VAL A 98 2.61 -8.93 11.32
C VAL A 98 3.27 -8.46 10.03
N LEU A 99 2.97 -9.17 8.94
CA LEU A 99 3.46 -8.87 7.60
C LEU A 99 2.28 -8.55 6.67
N GLY A 100 2.35 -7.40 6.01
CA GLY A 100 1.28 -6.88 5.16
C GLY A 100 1.79 -6.51 3.76
N THR A 101 1.04 -6.86 2.71
CA THR A 101 1.28 -6.34 1.35
C THR A 101 0.01 -5.78 0.73
N ALA A 102 0.16 -4.86 -0.24
CA ALA A 102 -0.96 -4.30 -0.99
C ALA A 102 -1.51 -5.24 -2.09
N GLY A 103 -1.07 -6.50 -2.13
CA GLY A 103 -1.59 -7.53 -3.04
C GLY A 103 -1.03 -7.57 -4.45
N GLN A 104 -0.15 -6.64 -4.81
CA GLN A 104 0.48 -6.62 -6.14
C GLN A 104 1.27 -7.90 -6.42
N ASN A 105 1.96 -8.44 -5.40
CA ASN A 105 2.70 -9.69 -5.49
C ASN A 105 1.80 -10.88 -5.84
N ILE A 106 0.72 -11.08 -5.10
CA ILE A 106 -0.18 -12.21 -5.29
C ILE A 106 -0.90 -12.11 -6.63
N GLN A 107 -1.36 -10.91 -6.98
CA GLN A 107 -2.05 -10.67 -8.25
C GLN A 107 -1.13 -10.93 -9.45
N ASP A 108 0.15 -10.58 -9.34
CA ASP A 108 1.13 -10.82 -10.41
C ASP A 108 1.43 -12.31 -10.59
N ILE A 109 1.59 -13.07 -9.50
CA ILE A 109 1.77 -14.52 -9.54
C ILE A 109 0.54 -15.21 -10.16
N LEU A 110 -0.67 -14.81 -9.76
CA LEU A 110 -1.92 -15.37 -10.28
C LEU A 110 -2.08 -15.19 -11.79
N ARG A 111 -1.52 -14.13 -12.38
CA ARG A 111 -1.54 -13.92 -13.84
C ARG A 111 -0.59 -14.87 -14.58
N GLN A 112 0.38 -15.46 -13.89
CA GLN A 112 1.45 -16.26 -14.50
C GLN A 112 1.25 -17.77 -14.36
N ILE A 113 0.38 -18.20 -13.44
CA ILE A 113 0.14 -19.63 -13.15
C ILE A 113 -1.18 -20.09 -13.79
N ALA A 114 -1.14 -21.26 -14.44
CA ALA A 114 -2.32 -21.98 -14.91
C ALA A 114 -2.26 -23.44 -14.43
N PRO A 115 -3.34 -24.00 -13.86
CA PRO A 115 -4.65 -23.39 -13.59
C PRO A 115 -4.60 -22.30 -12.50
N PRO A 116 -5.58 -21.36 -12.45
CA PRO A 116 -5.58 -20.30 -11.46
C PRO A 116 -5.77 -20.87 -10.05
N LEU A 117 -4.85 -20.52 -9.14
CA LEU A 117 -4.92 -20.87 -7.72
C LEU A 117 -5.75 -19.86 -6.94
N SER A 118 -6.14 -20.19 -5.71
CA SER A 118 -6.76 -19.21 -4.83
C SER A 118 -5.72 -18.20 -4.30
N VAL A 119 -6.18 -17.01 -3.89
CA VAL A 119 -5.31 -15.98 -3.28
C VAL A 119 -4.59 -16.53 -2.04
N LEU A 120 -5.29 -17.35 -1.24
CA LEU A 120 -4.73 -17.96 -0.04
C LEU A 120 -3.66 -19.00 -0.37
N ASP A 121 -3.86 -19.82 -1.41
CA ASP A 121 -2.85 -20.80 -1.83
C ASP A 121 -1.57 -20.10 -2.28
N VAL A 122 -1.68 -19.01 -3.06
CA VAL A 122 -0.51 -18.25 -3.49
C VAL A 122 0.16 -17.54 -2.32
N MET A 123 -0.62 -17.02 -1.37
CA MET A 123 -0.06 -16.44 -0.14
C MET A 123 0.72 -17.49 0.66
N ALA A 124 0.18 -18.69 0.83
CA ALA A 124 0.86 -19.82 1.46
C ALA A 124 2.15 -20.18 0.70
N LEU A 125 2.11 -20.24 -0.64
CA LEU A 125 3.29 -20.49 -1.47
C LEU A 125 4.36 -19.41 -1.28
N THR A 126 4.01 -18.11 -1.25
CA THR A 126 5.00 -17.05 -1.03
C THR A 126 5.69 -17.14 0.33
N LEU A 127 4.97 -17.56 1.37
CA LEU A 127 5.54 -17.81 2.69
C LEU A 127 6.42 -19.07 2.70
N GLN A 128 6.01 -20.13 2.01
CA GLN A 128 6.82 -21.36 1.84
C GLN A 128 8.12 -21.10 1.07
N TRP A 129 8.07 -20.26 0.04
CA TRP A 129 9.26 -19.85 -0.71
C TRP A 129 10.15 -18.89 0.08
N GLY A 130 9.64 -18.26 1.15
CA GLY A 130 10.37 -17.27 1.93
C GLY A 130 10.65 -15.98 1.17
N VAL A 131 9.87 -15.66 0.13
CA VAL A 131 10.05 -14.46 -0.71
C VAL A 131 8.69 -13.84 -1.03
N LEU A 132 8.53 -12.56 -0.67
CA LEU A 132 7.25 -11.84 -0.85
C LEU A 132 6.97 -11.47 -2.31
N PHE A 133 8.00 -11.09 -3.05
CA PHE A 133 7.92 -10.64 -4.44
C PHE A 133 8.85 -11.49 -5.33
N PRO A 134 8.51 -12.76 -5.59
CA PRO A 134 9.37 -13.67 -6.37
C PRO A 134 9.47 -13.26 -7.85
N THR A 135 8.54 -12.44 -8.33
CA THR A 135 8.44 -12.02 -9.72
C THR A 135 9.17 -10.69 -10.00
N THR A 136 9.70 -10.04 -8.95
CA THR A 136 10.53 -8.84 -9.08
C THR A 136 11.97 -9.21 -9.48
N PRO A 137 12.60 -8.52 -10.44
CA PRO A 137 12.17 -7.31 -11.16
C PRO A 137 11.52 -7.56 -12.54
N ASN A 138 11.07 -8.79 -12.83
CA ASN A 138 10.65 -9.20 -14.18
C ASN A 138 9.28 -8.61 -14.55
N THR A 139 8.22 -8.99 -13.83
CA THR A 139 6.84 -8.54 -14.08
C THR A 139 6.35 -7.54 -13.04
N CYS A 140 6.77 -7.69 -11.79
CA CYS A 140 6.55 -6.69 -10.74
C CYS A 140 7.76 -5.74 -10.68
N PRO A 141 7.57 -4.43 -10.92
CA PRO A 141 8.68 -3.49 -10.97
C PRO A 141 9.29 -3.29 -9.59
N GLY A 142 10.60 -3.55 -9.45
CA GLY A 142 11.33 -3.36 -8.21
C GLY A 142 12.52 -2.44 -8.34
N PHE A 143 12.91 -1.86 -7.22
CA PHE A 143 14.11 -1.05 -7.14
C PHE A 143 15.37 -1.95 -7.20
N PRO A 144 16.38 -1.62 -8.01
CA PRO A 144 17.60 -2.43 -8.13
C PRO A 144 18.47 -2.28 -6.87
N LEU A 145 18.31 -3.21 -5.92
CA LEU A 145 19.11 -3.27 -4.70
C LEU A 145 20.31 -4.19 -4.92
N THR A 146 21.50 -3.73 -4.51
CA THR A 146 22.77 -4.43 -4.73
C THR A 146 23.27 -5.21 -3.53
N THR A 147 22.89 -4.79 -2.31
CA THR A 147 23.50 -5.30 -1.06
C THR A 147 22.65 -6.36 -0.36
N HIS A 148 21.34 -6.15 -0.31
CA HIS A 148 20.40 -7.00 0.41
C HIS A 148 19.02 -6.90 -0.23
N ASP A 149 18.33 -8.04 -0.30
CA ASP A 149 16.96 -8.14 -0.81
C ASP A 149 15.94 -8.02 0.34
N PRO A 150 15.11 -6.95 0.37
CA PRO A 150 14.12 -6.72 1.42
C PRO A 150 12.92 -7.65 1.34
N PHE A 151 12.75 -8.42 0.25
CA PHE A 151 11.60 -9.29 0.06
C PHE A 151 11.79 -10.69 0.69
N ILE A 152 12.99 -10.99 1.17
CA ILE A 152 13.29 -12.28 1.82
C ILE A 152 12.69 -12.31 3.23
N VAL A 153 11.77 -13.23 3.44
CA VAL A 153 11.15 -13.53 4.74
C VAL A 153 12.05 -14.51 5.48
N ARG A 154 12.76 -14.01 6.50
CA ARG A 154 13.69 -14.83 7.30
C ARG A 154 13.01 -15.62 8.41
N THR A 155 11.93 -15.07 8.93
CA THR A 155 11.12 -15.63 10.02
C THR A 155 9.68 -15.70 9.54
N VAL A 156 9.01 -16.83 9.77
CA VAL A 156 7.60 -16.96 9.42
C VAL A 156 6.82 -16.01 10.33
N PRO A 157 6.07 -15.04 9.77
CA PRO A 157 5.28 -14.11 10.57
C PRO A 157 4.13 -14.85 11.27
N ASP A 158 3.66 -14.31 12.39
CA ASP A 158 2.49 -14.85 13.09
C ASP A 158 1.19 -14.54 12.32
N VAL A 159 1.15 -13.40 11.63
CA VAL A 159 0.01 -12.96 10.83
C VAL A 159 0.49 -12.43 9.50
N ALA A 160 -0.04 -12.97 8.41
CA ALA A 160 0.18 -12.47 7.06
C ALA A 160 -1.13 -11.95 6.47
N ALA A 161 -1.14 -10.69 6.05
CA ALA A 161 -2.30 -10.04 5.47
C ALA A 161 -1.98 -9.51 4.07
N VAL A 162 -2.93 -9.69 3.15
CA VAL A 162 -2.81 -9.18 1.78
C VAL A 162 -4.07 -8.42 1.43
N VAL A 163 -3.90 -7.18 0.97
CA VAL A 163 -5.01 -6.40 0.43
C VAL A 163 -5.41 -7.00 -0.92
N ARG A 164 -6.65 -7.46 -1.02
CA ARG A 164 -7.20 -7.93 -2.29
C ARG A 164 -7.85 -6.77 -3.01
N GLU A 165 -7.37 -6.47 -4.21
CA GLU A 165 -8.14 -5.62 -5.13
C GLU A 165 -9.38 -6.40 -5.56
N LEU A 166 -10.54 -5.92 -5.14
CA LEU A 166 -11.82 -6.53 -5.44
C LEU A 166 -12.19 -6.14 -6.85
N GLY A 167 -11.95 -7.02 -7.80
CA GLY A 167 -12.70 -6.98 -9.06
C GLY A 167 -14.18 -7.12 -8.72
N ASN A 168 -14.91 -6.00 -8.66
CA ASN A 168 -16.36 -5.87 -8.46
C ASN A 168 -17.05 -6.81 -7.44
N GLY A 169 -16.33 -7.37 -6.46
CA GLY A 169 -16.82 -8.49 -5.64
C GLY A 169 -16.09 -8.59 -4.31
N GLY A 170 -16.55 -7.78 -3.34
CA GLY A 170 -16.16 -7.67 -1.92
C GLY A 170 -15.71 -8.93 -1.18
N GLY A 171 -14.47 -8.93 -0.66
CA GLY A 171 -13.93 -9.98 0.21
C GLY A 171 -12.43 -9.79 0.52
N CYS A 172 -12.12 -9.29 1.73
CA CYS A 172 -10.78 -9.33 2.30
C CYS A 172 -10.43 -10.76 2.70
N GLY A 173 -9.30 -11.30 2.24
CA GLY A 173 -8.82 -12.62 2.66
C GLY A 173 -7.89 -12.50 3.85
N PHE A 174 -8.26 -13.06 4.99
CA PHE A 174 -7.39 -13.26 6.14
C PHE A 174 -6.92 -14.72 6.14
N GLY A 175 -5.63 -14.96 6.32
CA GLY A 175 -5.08 -16.30 6.55
C GLY A 175 -4.31 -16.32 7.86
N ASP A 176 -4.69 -17.19 8.79
CA ASP A 176 -3.99 -17.38 10.05
C ASP A 176 -2.71 -18.20 9.78
N ALA A 177 -1.53 -17.67 10.12
CA ALA A 177 -0.27 -18.39 9.89
C ALA A 177 -0.11 -19.63 10.78
N GLU A 178 -0.90 -19.75 11.86
CA GLU A 178 -0.92 -20.93 12.73
C GLU A 178 -1.37 -22.21 12.00
N GLN A 179 -2.32 -22.10 11.06
CA GLN A 179 -2.80 -23.27 10.30
C GLN A 179 -1.74 -23.86 9.36
N LEU A 180 -0.65 -23.13 9.10
CA LEU A 180 0.45 -23.59 8.25
C LEU A 180 1.48 -24.45 9.00
N ARG A 181 1.50 -24.44 10.34
CA ARG A 181 2.49 -25.20 11.13
C ARG A 181 2.18 -26.70 11.22
N ASP A 182 0.92 -27.08 11.09
CA ASP A 182 0.47 -28.47 11.27
C ASP A 182 0.54 -29.32 9.99
N GLY A 183 1.04 -28.75 8.88
CA GLY A 183 1.10 -29.40 7.56
C GLY A 183 2.49 -29.74 7.04
N VAL A 184 3.53 -29.66 7.87
CA VAL A 184 4.93 -30.02 7.54
C VAL A 184 5.31 -31.34 8.19
#